data_AF-A0A318LBF4-F1
#
_entry.id   AF-A0A318LBF4-F1
#
_cell.length_a   1.000
_cell.length_b   1.000
_cell.length_c   1.000
_cell.angle_alpha   90.00
_cell.angle_beta   90.00
_cell.angle_gamma   90.00
#
_symmetry.space_group_name_H-M   'P 1'
#
loop_
_entity.id
_entity.type
_entity.pdbx_description
1 polymer ?
#
loop_
_entity_poly.entity_id
_entity_poly.type
_entity_poly.pdbx_seq_one_letter_code
_entity_poly.pdbx_strand_id
1 'polypeptide(L)'
;MAILVHEVAALPERYLPPARAGQQEYVAELVHLLRRANPEVDEAGGRLRIHGALALVNEFTRTRRYAGRPHLVDELSAIALDLCGTAR
;
A
#
# COMPACT_ATOMS: atom_id res chain seq x y z
N MET A 1 -14.94 2.63 -1.54
CA MET A 1 -14.80 2.85 -0.09
C MET A 1 -13.42 2.35 0.29
N ALA A 2 -12.45 3.26 0.52
CA ALA A 2 -11.07 2.87 0.83
C ALA A 2 -11.00 2.48 2.31
N ILE A 3 -11.11 1.18 2.59
CA ILE A 3 -10.94 0.65 3.93
C ILE A 3 -9.44 0.68 4.23
N LEU A 4 -9.04 1.47 5.21
CA LEU A 4 -7.67 1.50 5.68
C LEU A 4 -7.34 0.11 6.24
N VAL A 5 -6.13 -0.40 5.98
CA VAL A 5 -5.70 -1.76 6.36
C VAL A 5 -5.89 -2.06 7.86
N HIS A 6 -5.98 -1.03 8.70
CA HIS A 6 -6.26 -1.16 10.13
C HIS A 6 -7.68 -1.67 10.45
N GLU A 7 -8.67 -1.40 9.61
CA GLU A 7 -10.04 -1.84 9.85
C GLU A 7 -10.16 -3.33 9.51
N VAL A 8 -9.55 -3.79 8.42
CA VAL A 8 -9.64 -5.18 7.94
C VAL A 8 -9.16 -6.21 8.97
N ALA A 9 -8.08 -5.92 9.70
CA ALA A 9 -7.52 -6.84 10.70
C ALA A 9 -8.34 -6.90 12.01
N ALA A 10 -9.17 -5.88 12.27
CA ALA A 10 -10.03 -5.80 13.46
C ALA A 10 -11.48 -6.22 13.15
N LEU A 11 -11.78 -6.61 11.91
CA LEU A 11 -13.13 -6.99 11.50
C LEU A 11 -13.51 -8.38 12.03
N PRO A 12 -14.71 -8.54 12.61
CA PRO A 12 -15.30 -9.85 12.86
C PRO A 12 -15.29 -10.73 11.60
N GLU A 13 -15.11 -12.04 11.75
CA GLU A 13 -14.91 -13.01 10.64
C GLU A 13 -15.91 -12.85 9.48
N ARG A 14 -17.16 -12.51 9.79
CA ARG A 14 -18.24 -12.24 8.82
C ARG A 14 -17.97 -11.07 7.85
N TYR A 15 -17.08 -10.14 8.19
CA TYR A 15 -16.73 -8.99 7.35
C TYR A 15 -15.35 -9.13 6.69
N LEU A 16 -14.59 -10.19 7.01
CA LEU A 16 -13.30 -10.45 6.38
C LEU A 16 -13.41 -10.71 4.86
N PRO A 17 -14.39 -11.47 4.34
CA PRO A 17 -14.48 -11.73 2.90
C PRO A 17 -14.74 -10.45 2.07
N PRO A 18 -15.73 -9.58 2.40
CA PRO A 18 -15.91 -8.31 1.71
C PRO A 18 -14.72 -7.37 1.83
N ALA A 19 -14.07 -7.32 2.99
CA ALA A 19 -12.89 -6.48 3.20
C ALA A 19 -11.67 -6.95 2.41
N ARG A 20 -11.48 -8.28 2.29
CA ARG A 20 -10.45 -8.86 1.42
C ARG A 20 -10.71 -8.59 -0.05
N ALA A 21 -11.97 -8.68 -0.49
CA ALA A 21 -12.35 -8.33 -1.86
C ALA A 21 -12.02 -6.86 -2.15
N GLY A 22 -12.41 -5.94 -1.24
CA GLY A 22 -12.08 -4.52 -1.37
C GLY A 22 -10.57 -4.24 -1.38
N GLN A 23 -9.78 -4.97 -0.58
CA GLN A 23 -8.32 -4.85 -0.58
C GLN A 23 -7.70 -5.36 -1.89
N GLN A 24 -8.21 -6.45 -2.45
CA GLN A 24 -7.75 -6.98 -3.73
C GLN A 24 -8.07 -6.02 -4.89
N GLU A 25 -9.27 -5.44 -4.90
CA GLU A 25 -9.67 -4.40 -5.85
C GLU A 25 -8.79 -3.16 -5.75
N TYR A 26 -8.52 -2.71 -4.52
CA TYR A 26 -7.62 -1.58 -4.27
C TYR A 26 -6.20 -1.84 -4.79
N VAL A 27 -5.63 -3.01 -4.50
CA VAL A 27 -4.32 -3.40 -5.03
C VAL A 27 -4.33 -3.49 -6.56
N ALA A 28 -5.40 -4.05 -7.15
CA ALA A 28 -5.51 -4.15 -8.61
C ALA A 28 -5.52 -2.78 -9.28
N GLU A 29 -6.25 -1.80 -8.72
CA GLU A 29 -6.27 -0.43 -9.23
C GLU A 29 -4.90 0.24 -9.11
N LEU A 30 -4.22 0.08 -7.97
CA LEU A 30 -2.87 0.63 -7.81
C LEU A 30 -1.85 0.01 -8.77
N VAL A 31 -1.95 -1.29 -9.03
CA VAL A 31 -1.11 -1.98 -10.02
C VAL A 31 -1.42 -1.48 -11.43
N HIS A 32 -2.71 -1.27 -11.76
CA HIS A 32 -3.11 -0.68 -13.03
C HIS A 32 -2.48 0.71 -13.23
N LEU A 33 -2.58 1.59 -12.24
CA LEU A 33 -2.00 2.93 -12.28
C LEU A 33 -0.47 2.89 -12.40
N LEU A 34 0.19 2.02 -11.63
CA LEU A 34 1.64 1.83 -11.69
C LEU A 34 2.12 1.41 -13.08
N ARG A 35 1.42 0.45 -13.71
CA ARG A 35 1.77 -0.04 -15.05
C ARG A 35 1.46 0.99 -16.14
N ARG A 36 0.48 1.88 -15.93
CA ARG A 36 0.25 3.02 -16.82
C ARG A 36 1.36 4.07 -16.74
N ALA A 37 1.90 4.30 -15.55
CA ALA A 37 3.03 5.21 -15.35
C ALA A 37 4.37 4.59 -15.81
N ASN A 38 4.51 3.27 -15.70
CA ASN A 38 5.70 2.51 -16.04
C ASN A 38 5.35 1.31 -16.95
N PRO A 39 5.24 1.52 -18.27
CA PRO A 39 4.79 0.48 -19.22
C PRO A 39 5.67 -0.78 -19.24
N GLU A 40 6.94 -0.67 -18.87
CA GLU A 40 7.91 -1.78 -18.80
C GLU A 40 7.66 -2.72 -17.62
N VAL A 41 6.77 -2.36 -16.70
CA VAL A 41 6.45 -3.16 -15.52
C VAL A 41 5.38 -4.20 -15.86
N ASP A 42 5.74 -5.47 -15.68
CA ASP A 42 4.79 -6.57 -15.78
C ASP A 42 3.85 -6.65 -14.56
N GLU A 43 2.78 -7.45 -14.68
CA GLU A 43 1.76 -7.58 -13.63
C GLU A 43 2.36 -8.08 -12.30
N ALA A 44 3.25 -9.05 -12.37
CA ALA A 44 3.88 -9.64 -11.20
C ALA A 44 4.78 -8.64 -10.47
N GLY A 45 5.63 -7.92 -11.22
CA GLY A 45 6.48 -6.85 -10.69
C GLY A 45 5.67 -5.69 -10.15
N GLY A 46 4.55 -5.34 -10.79
CA GLY A 46 3.62 -4.32 -10.30
C GLY A 46 3.03 -4.69 -8.94
N ARG A 47 2.52 -5.92 -8.81
CA ARG A 47 1.99 -6.44 -7.54
C ARG A 47 3.04 -6.47 -6.44
N LEU A 48 4.25 -6.95 -6.75
CA LEU A 48 5.34 -7.01 -5.79
C LEU A 48 5.66 -5.62 -5.22
N ARG A 49 5.78 -4.61 -6.09
CA ARG A 49 6.08 -3.22 -5.70
C ARG A 49 4.96 -2.61 -4.85
N ILE A 50 3.70 -2.75 -5.28
CA ILE A 50 2.54 -2.23 -4.52
C ILE A 50 2.43 -2.89 -3.15
N HIS A 51 2.59 -4.22 -3.06
CA HIS A 51 2.57 -4.90 -1.78
C HIS A 51 3.72 -4.45 -0.87
N GLY A 52 4.93 -4.24 -1.41
CA GLY A 52 6.07 -3.71 -0.66
C GLY A 52 5.80 -2.30 -0.11
N ALA A 53 5.32 -1.39 -0.95
CA ALA A 53 4.98 -0.02 -0.55
C ALA A 53 3.89 0.00 0.54
N LEU A 54 2.82 -0.79 0.38
CA LEU A 54 1.76 -0.88 1.37
C LEU A 54 2.26 -1.50 2.68
N ALA A 55 3.11 -2.54 2.63
CA ALA A 55 3.67 -3.15 3.83
C ALA A 55 4.50 -2.14 4.64
N LEU A 56 5.36 -1.38 3.97
CA LEU A 56 6.18 -0.33 4.58
C LEU A 56 5.30 0.74 5.24
N VAL A 57 4.38 1.35 4.49
CA VAL A 57 3.50 2.40 5.02
C VAL A 57 2.64 1.88 6.19
N ASN A 58 2.10 0.67 6.07
CA ASN A 58 1.30 0.06 7.13
C ASN A 58 2.12 -0.24 8.39
N GLU A 59 3.36 -0.70 8.27
CA GLU A 59 4.21 -0.98 9.42
C GLU A 59 4.47 0.29 10.24
N PHE A 60 4.89 1.38 9.58
CA PHE A 60 5.27 2.61 10.26
C PHE A 60 4.07 3.44 10.74
N THR A 61 2.89 3.28 10.14
CA THR A 61 1.64 3.87 10.66
C THR A 61 1.07 3.09 11.85
N ARG A 62 1.28 1.78 11.91
CA ARG A 62 0.86 0.93 13.05
C ARG A 62 1.78 1.08 14.25
N THR A 63 3.08 1.21 14.02
CA THR A 63 4.08 1.25 15.08
C THR A 63 4.21 2.68 15.64
N ARG A 64 3.45 2.97 16.71
CA ARG A 64 3.44 4.29 17.39
C ARG A 64 4.80 4.80 17.86
N ARG A 65 5.82 3.92 17.93
CA ARG A 65 7.21 4.28 18.25
C ARG A 65 7.74 5.42 17.37
N TYR A 66 7.25 5.54 16.14
CA TYR A 66 7.73 6.54 15.18
C TYR A 66 6.81 7.76 15.04
N ALA A 67 5.66 7.80 15.73
CA ALA A 67 4.63 8.83 15.53
C ALA A 67 5.11 10.28 15.84
N GLY A 68 6.16 10.44 16.64
CA GLY A 68 6.76 11.74 16.95
C GLY A 68 7.96 12.11 16.06
N ARG A 69 8.32 11.28 15.07
CA ARG A 69 9.45 11.54 14.18
C ARG A 69 9.08 12.66 13.19
N PRO A 70 9.80 13.79 13.18
CA PRO A 70 9.60 14.81 12.15
C PRO A 70 9.78 14.22 10.75
N HIS A 71 8.97 14.67 9.78
CA HIS A 71 9.05 14.25 8.37
C HIS A 71 8.80 12.78 8.07
N LEU A 72 8.29 11.97 9.02
CA LEU A 72 8.03 10.54 8.79
C LEU A 72 7.14 10.30 7.55
N VAL A 73 6.10 11.11 7.36
CA VAL A 73 5.20 10.97 6.21
C VAL A 73 5.95 11.23 4.90
N ASP A 74 6.79 12.25 4.85
CA ASP A 74 7.56 12.61 3.66
C ASP A 74 8.60 11.53 3.33
N GLU A 75 9.31 11.03 4.34
CA GLU A 75 10.29 9.95 4.22
C GLU A 75 9.65 8.65 3.71
N LEU A 76 8.53 8.23 4.31
CA LEU A 76 7.81 7.03 3.88
C LEU A 76 7.24 7.17 2.47
N SER A 77 6.76 8.37 2.12
CA SER A 77 6.25 8.65 0.77
C SER A 77 7.36 8.55 -0.27
N ALA A 78 8.54 9.11 0.02
CA ALA A 78 9.71 9.01 -0.86
C ALA A 78 10.14 7.54 -1.06
N ILE A 79 10.23 6.75 0.01
CA ILE A 79 10.60 5.32 -0.07
C ILE A 79 9.55 4.52 -0.85
N ALA A 80 8.25 4.78 -0.62
CA ALA A 80 7.18 4.11 -1.34
C ALA A 80 7.19 4.44 -2.84
N LEU A 81 7.47 5.70 -3.20
CA LEU A 81 7.60 6.12 -4.59
C LEU A 81 8.83 5.51 -5.28
N ASP A 82 9.94 5.37 -4.57
CA ASP A 82 11.15 4.71 -5.06
C ASP A 82 10.91 3.22 -5.32
N LEU A 83 10.27 2.51 -4.39
CA LEU A 83 9.81 1.12 -4.55
C LEU A 83 8.94 0.94 -5.80
N CYS A 84 8.09 1.92 -6.09
CA CYS A 84 7.24 1.93 -7.28
C CYS A 84 7.98 2.32 -8.57
N GLY A 85 9.26 2.70 -8.51
CA GLY A 85 10.00 3.20 -9.67
C GLY A 85 9.43 4.53 -10.20
N THR A 86 8.82 5.32 -9.31
CA THR A 86 8.18 6.62 -9.62
C THR A 86 8.96 7.81 -9.06
N ALA A 87 10.03 7.57 -8.30
CA ALA A 87 10.95 8.61 -7.88
C ALA A 87 11.73 9.14 -9.10
N ARG A 88 11.56 10.42 -9.41
CA ARG A 88 12.43 11.20 -10.31
C ARG A 88 13.26 12.16 -9.47
#